data_AF-A0A534NUC6-F1
#
_entry.id   AF-A0A534NUC6-F1
#
_cell.length_a   1.000
_cell.length_b   1.000
_cell.length_c   1.000
_cell.angle_alpha   90.00
_cell.angle_beta   90.00
_cell.angle_gamma   90.00
#
_symmetry.space_group_name_H-M   'P 1'
#
loop_
_entity.id
_entity.type
_entity.pdbx_description
1 polymer ?
#
loop_
_entity_poly.entity_id
_entity_poly.type
_entity_poly.pdbx_seq_one_letter_code
_entity_poly.pdbx_strand_id
1 'polypeptide(L)' 'MRVPARVISPGVTAPIVAIDGPAGAGKSTVARQLAGRLGFTIIDTGAIYRSVALAARRAAVDWEDDEGLRRLLDAGLGIT' A
#
# COMPACT_ATOMS: atom_id res chain seq x y z
N MET A 1 0.22 2.90 -30.53
CA MET A 1 -0.51 1.72 -30.02
C MET A 1 -1.14 2.09 -28.69
N ARG A 2 -2.42 2.48 -28.68
CA ARG A 2 -3.16 2.86 -27.45
C ARG A 2 -3.76 1.60 -26.86
N VAL A 3 -3.39 1.26 -25.63
CA VAL A 3 -4.11 0.23 -24.85
C VAL A 3 -5.49 0.81 -24.52
N PRO A 4 -6.61 0.14 -24.84
CA PRO A 4 -7.92 0.69 -24.57
C PRO A 4 -8.13 0.78 -23.05
N ALA A 5 -8.59 1.94 -22.58
CA ALA A 5 -9.03 2.10 -21.20
C ALA A 5 -10.17 1.12 -20.94
N ARG A 6 -10.01 0.27 -19.91
CA ARG A 6 -11.02 -0.72 -19.52
C ARG A 6 -12.25 0.04 -19.04
N VAL A 7 -13.35 -0.06 -19.78
CA VAL A 7 -14.68 0.38 -19.31
C VAL A 7 -15.07 -0.58 -18.18
N ILE A 8 -15.13 -0.08 -16.95
CA ILE A 8 -15.60 -0.86 -15.80
C ILE A 8 -17.13 -0.85 -15.86
N SER A 9 -17.73 -1.98 -16.26
CA SER A 9 -19.17 -2.12 -16.30
C SER A 9 -19.75 -2.01 -14.88
N PRO A 10 -20.76 -1.15 -14.64
CA PRO A 10 -21.41 -1.04 -13.34
C PRO A 10 -22.20 -2.33 -13.09
N GLY A 11 -21.60 -3.25 -12.32
CA GLY A 11 -22.21 -4.57 -12.06
C GLY A 11 -21.22 -5.68 -11.72
N VAL A 12 -19.92 -5.48 -11.93
CA VAL A 12 -18.88 -6.42 -11.47
C VAL A 12 -18.14 -5.79 -10.29
N THR A 13 -18.59 -6.06 -9.08
CA THR A 13 -17.74 -5.89 -7.90
C THR A 13 -16.70 -6.99 -7.94
N ALA A 14 -15.48 -6.67 -8.37
CA ALA A 14 -14.37 -7.60 -8.19
C ALA A 14 -14.25 -7.93 -6.70
N PRO A 15 -14.11 -9.21 -6.31
CA PRO A 15 -14.00 -9.59 -4.90
C PRO A 15 -12.77 -8.92 -4.26
N ILE A 16 -12.91 -8.49 -3.00
CA ILE A 16 -11.82 -7.95 -2.18
C ILE A 16 -11.48 -8.99 -1.11
N VAL A 17 -10.20 -9.30 -0.95
CA VAL A 17 -9.71 -10.27 0.04
C VAL A 17 -8.81 -9.56 1.04
N ALA A 18 -9.21 -9.57 2.32
CA ALA A 18 -8.37 -9.13 3.43
C ALA A 18 -7.57 -10.32 3.99
N ILE A 19 -6.29 -10.11 4.30
CA ILE A 19 -5.39 -11.13 4.86
C ILE A 19 -4.72 -10.56 6.10
N ASP A 20 -5.24 -10.94 7.27
CA ASP A 20 -4.81 -10.43 8.58
C ASP A 20 -4.14 -11.52 9.44
N GLY A 21 -3.38 -11.07 10.44
CA GLY A 21 -2.60 -11.93 11.34
C GLY A 21 -1.36 -11.23 11.88
N PRO A 22 -0.64 -11.82 12.85
CA PRO A 22 0.49 -11.17 13.52
C PRO A 22 1.70 -10.98 12.60
N ALA A 23 2.64 -10.13 13.02
CA ALA A 23 3.93 -10.00 12.35
C ALA A 23 4.62 -11.37 12.26
N GLY A 24 5.29 -11.66 11.14
CA GLY A 24 5.97 -12.95 10.92
C GLY A 24 5.07 -14.11 10.46
N ALA A 25 3.74 -13.97 10.44
CA ALA A 25 2.82 -15.05 10.02
C ALA A 25 2.85 -15.42 8.52
N GLY A 26 3.72 -14.81 7.71
CA GLY A 26 3.82 -15.10 6.27
C GLY A 26 2.76 -14.44 5.37
N LYS A 27 1.98 -13.48 5.88
CA LYS A 27 0.88 -12.81 5.16
C LYS A 27 1.27 -12.28 3.78
N SER A 28 2.35 -11.50 3.67
CA SER A 28 2.80 -10.94 2.39
C SER A 28 3.23 -12.04 1.41
N THR A 29 3.76 -13.16 1.90
CA THR A 29 4.12 -14.32 1.07
C THR A 29 2.88 -14.99 0.50
N VAL A 30 1.89 -15.29 1.36
CA VAL A 30 0.62 -15.90 0.93
C VAL A 30 -0.16 -14.97 0.01
N ALA A 31 -0.24 -13.67 0.32
CA ALA A 31 -0.90 -12.67 -0.51
C ALA A 31 -0.31 -12.61 -1.92
N ARG A 32 1.02 -12.65 -2.04
CA ARG A 32 1.72 -12.68 -3.35
C ARG A 32 1.42 -13.93 -4.16
N GLN A 33 1.46 -15.09 -3.52
CA GLN A 33 1.14 -16.35 -4.20
C GLN A 33 -0.33 -16.41 -4.62
N LEU A 34 -1.25 -15.99 -3.75
CA LEU A 34 -2.68 -15.95 -4.04
C LEU A 34 -2.98 -15.00 -5.20
N ALA A 35 -2.43 -13.78 -5.15
CA ALA A 35 -2.63 -12.79 -6.18
C ALA A 35 -2.06 -13.20 -7.54
N GLY A 36 -0.86 -13.79 -7.56
CA GLY A 36 -0.27 -14.33 -8.79
C GLY A 36 -1.10 -15.47 -9.41
N ARG A 37 -1.73 -16.32 -8.58
CA ARG A 37 -2.59 -17.43 -9.05
C ARG A 37 -3.96 -16.97 -9.53
N LEU A 38 -4.54 -15.95 -8.89
CA LEU A 38 -5.92 -15.53 -9.14
C LEU A 38 -6.02 -14.22 -9.95
N GLY A 39 -4.90 -13.61 -10.33
CA GLY A 39 -4.88 -12.35 -11.08
C GLY A 39 -5.30 -11.13 -10.25
N PHE A 40 -5.12 -11.16 -8.93
CA PHE A 40 -5.44 -10.02 -8.06
C PHE A 40 -4.30 -9.00 -8.05
N THR A 41 -4.64 -7.74 -7.80
CA THR A 41 -3.68 -6.72 -7.38
C THR A 41 -3.51 -6.77 -5.87
N ILE A 42 -2.28 -6.62 -5.39
CA ILE A 42 -1.96 -6.63 -3.95
C ILE A 42 -1.82 -5.20 -3.45
N ILE A 43 -2.40 -4.93 -2.29
CA ILE A 43 -2.16 -3.71 -1.50
C ILE A 43 -1.44 -4.13 -0.22
N ASP A 44 -0.12 -3.91 -0.14
CA ASP A 44 0.67 -4.22 1.06
C ASP A 44 0.66 -3.01 2.02
N THR A 45 -0.35 -2.95 2.90
CA THR A 45 -0.49 -1.88 3.90
C THR A 45 0.74 -1.76 4.79
N GLY A 46 1.37 -2.88 5.15
CA GLY A 46 2.60 -2.88 5.95
C GLY A 46 3.77 -2.19 5.26
N ALA A 47 3.92 -2.37 3.93
CA ALA A 47 4.92 -1.65 3.16
C ALA A 47 4.62 -0.14 3.13
N ILE A 48 3.35 0.26 2.97
CA ILE A 48 2.93 1.67 2.98
C ILE A 48 3.31 2.33 4.32
N TYR A 49 2.93 1.76 5.46
CA TYR A 49 3.25 2.33 6.77
C TYR A 49 4.76 2.40 7.03
N ARG A 50 5.53 1.36 6.65
CA ARG A 50 7.01 1.39 6.78
C ARG A 50 7.65 2.45 5.89
N SER A 51 7.11 2.67 4.70
CA SER A 51 7.56 3.72 3.79
C SER A 51 7.33 5.11 4.40
N VAL A 52 6.14 5.36 4.97
CA VAL A 52 5.86 6.61 5.69
C VAL A 52 6.81 6.80 6.87
N ALA A 53 7.00 5.78 7.71
CA ALA A 53 7.92 5.85 8.85
C ALA A 53 9.38 6.10 8.41
N LEU A 54 9.82 5.50 7.30
CA LEU A 54 11.14 5.75 6.74
C LEU A 54 11.30 7.19 6.26
N ALA A 55 10.28 7.74 5.59
CA ALA A 55 10.28 9.13 5.12
C ALA A 55 10.34 10.10 6.31
N ALA A 56 9.48 9.91 7.32
CA ALA A 56 9.47 10.72 8.55
C ALA A 56 10.83 10.71 9.25
N ARG A 57 11.44 9.52 9.39
CA ARG A 57 12.78 9.38 9.96
C ARG A 57 13.86 10.11 9.15
N ARG A 58 13.80 10.06 7.82
CA ARG A 58 14.75 10.76 6.93
C ARG A 58 14.59 12.28 6.97
N ALA A 59 13.36 12.76 7.12
CA ALA A 59 13.03 14.17 7.26
C ALA A 59 13.21 14.69 8.71
N ALA A 60 13.63 13.83 9.64
CA ALA A 60 13.78 14.15 11.07
C ALA A 60 12.51 14.75 11.70
N VAL A 61 11.33 14.26 11.27
CA VAL A 61 10.05 14.59 11.91
C VAL A 61 10.01 13.90 13.27
N ASP A 62 9.65 14.65 14.32
CA ASP A 62 9.47 14.10 15.66
C ASP A 62 8.29 13.10 15.67
N TRP A 63 8.39 12.02 16.46
CA TRP A 63 7.37 10.98 16.50
C TRP A 63 6.04 11.44 17.10
N GLU A 64 6.05 12.55 17.84
CA GLU A 64 4.87 13.18 18.44
C GLU A 64 4.42 14.44 17.65
N ASP A 65 5.08 14.78 16.54
CA ASP A 65 4.71 15.93 15.68
C ASP A 65 3.77 15.52 14.54
N ASP A 66 2.49 15.39 14.86
CA ASP A 66 1.43 15.07 13.90
C ASP A 66 1.37 16.06 12.73
N GLU A 67 1.58 17.35 12.97
CA GLU A 67 1.52 18.38 11.95
C GLU A 67 2.77 18.37 11.05
N GLY A 68 3.94 18.05 11.60
CA GLY A 68 5.14 17.74 10.83
C GLY A 68 4.96 16.54 9.91
N LEU A 69 4.34 15.47 10.42
CA LEU A 69 4.03 14.29 9.61
C LEU A 69 3.04 14.66 8.50
N ARG A 70 1.99 15.43 8.79
CA ARG A 70 1.01 15.88 7.78
C ARG A 70 1.67 16.68 6.66
N ARG A 71 2.53 17.64 7.00
CA ARG A 71 3.30 18.44 6.01
C ARG A 71 4.17 17.56 5.12
N LEU A 72 4.83 16.54 5.68
CA LEU A 72 5.61 15.58 4.91
C LEU A 72 4.74 14.77 3.94
N LEU A 73 3.57 14.31 4.39
CA LEU A 73 2.64 13.54 3.55
C LEU A 73 2.11 14.39 2.38
N ASP A 74 1.73 15.64 2.64
CA ASP A 74 1.27 16.58 1.61
C ASP A 74 2.36 16.91 0.57
N ALA A 75 3.62 17.00 1.01
CA ALA A 75 4.78 17.22 0.13
C ALA A 75 5.19 15.97 -0.68
N GLY A 76 4.67 14.80 -0.31
CA GLY A 76 5.09 13.50 -0.85
C GLY A 76 6.32 12.93 -0.16
N LEU A 77 6.45 11.60 -0.19
CA LEU A 77 7.38 10.89 0.68
C LEU A 77 8.88 11.00 0.29
N GLY A 78 9.21 11.42 -0.95
CA GLY A 78 10.61 11.56 -1.39
C GLY A 78 11.45 10.28 -1.32
N ILE A 79 10.82 9.11 -1.32
CA ILE A 79 11.44 7.77 -1.21
C ILE A 79 11.33 7.03 -2.54
N THR A 80 11.99 7.54 -3.57
CA THR A 80 12.15 6.83 -4.86
C THR A 80 13.60 6.44 -5.05
#